data_AF-A0A344J6X9-F1
#
_entry.id   AF-A0A344J6X9-F1
#
_cell.length_a   1.000
_cell.length_b   1.000
_cell.length_c   1.000
_cell.angle_alpha   90.00
_cell.angle_beta   90.00
_cell.angle_gamma   90.00
#
_symmetry.space_group_name_H-M   'P 1'
#
loop_
_entity.id
_entity.type
_entity.pdbx_description
1 polymer ?
#
loop_
_entity_poly.entity_id
_entity_poly.type
_entity_poly.pdbx_seq_one_letter_code
_entity_poly.pdbx_strand_id
1 'polypeptide(L)'
;MAVVVGGLLWRGIERRIATRLEQAEADALRPVAALGSYQVDARNSAAMWVLIGVFVMFAVAAGIAARAGNFGALSGYGALALMLGWILAVILQLRRRPGPMLAMDARELRHAQFAPIPWRDVIGLQFLLVERHGQHQGSLLLGVRAPARFIAPTPWLVKTAYGYRHWRISPPAYGKLVIPLQGLDAPPQDVHAHALAFRKQVDAPFIEHWHDGMTAQEIDTAFAMDALLEKMDRLEPGHSPEAELESLNREMLALAPRMRECTQLALARQRRTVRNAWRLLAATVAGSVLVLWLKISG
;
A
#
# COMPACT_ATOMS: atom_id res chain seq x y z
N MET A 1 27.29 2.78 24.39
CA MET A 1 26.11 3.53 24.89
C MET A 1 25.30 4.23 23.79
N ALA A 2 25.89 4.76 22.71
CA ALA A 2 25.15 5.45 21.63
C ALA A 2 24.11 4.58 20.87
N VAL A 3 24.33 3.26 20.78
CA VAL A 3 23.44 2.33 20.05
C VAL A 3 22.13 2.04 20.81
N VAL A 4 22.16 2.05 22.14
CA VAL A 4 20.96 1.86 22.99
C VAL A 4 20.07 3.10 22.92
N VAL A 5 20.68 4.29 22.82
CA VAL A 5 19.97 5.57 22.68
C VAL A 5 19.29 5.68 21.30
N GLY A 6 19.94 5.22 20.23
CA GLY A 6 19.34 5.18 18.88
C GLY A 6 18.13 4.26 18.77
N GLY A 7 18.17 3.07 19.37
CA GLY A 7 17.04 2.14 19.40
C GLY A 7 15.85 2.63 20.25
N LEU A 8 16.12 3.36 21.33
CA LEU A 8 15.09 3.98 22.17
C LEU A 8 14.45 5.20 21.48
N LEU A 9 15.23 6.00 20.76
CA LEU A 9 14.72 7.11 19.95
C LEU A 9 13.84 6.59 18.79
N TRP A 10 14.26 5.53 18.10
CA TRP A 10 13.46 4.92 17.03
C TRP A 10 12.13 4.36 17.54
N ARG A 11 12.14 3.62 18.66
CA ARG A 11 10.90 3.13 19.31
C ARG A 11 10.01 4.26 19.83
N GLY A 12 10.61 5.37 20.27
CA GLY A 12 9.87 6.56 20.69
C GLY A 12 9.15 7.23 19.52
N ILE A 13 9.78 7.28 18.35
CA ILE A 13 9.20 7.79 17.11
C ILE A 13 8.08 6.86 16.62
N GLU A 14 8.31 5.55 16.58
CA GLU A 14 7.27 4.55 16.23
C GLU A 14 6.05 4.66 17.16
N ARG A 15 6.25 4.79 18.48
CA ARG A 15 5.15 4.96 19.44
C ARG A 15 4.39 6.26 19.23
N ARG A 16 5.07 7.38 18.98
CA ARG A 16 4.41 8.68 18.73
C ARG A 16 3.65 8.68 17.40
N ILE A 17 4.15 7.97 16.39
CA ILE A 17 3.46 7.79 15.11
C ILE A 17 2.23 6.90 15.30
N ALA A 18 2.35 5.79 16.03
CA ALA A 18 1.24 4.89 16.35
C ALA A 18 0.15 5.59 17.17
N THR A 19 0.50 6.34 18.22
CA THR A 19 -0.51 7.05 19.03
C THR A 19 -1.17 8.19 18.28
N ARG A 20 -0.45 8.92 17.42
CA ARG A 20 -1.06 9.92 16.53
C ARG A 20 -1.95 9.29 15.48
N LEU A 21 -1.63 8.09 15.00
CA LEU A 21 -2.46 7.31 14.09
C LEU A 21 -3.75 6.87 14.78
N GLU A 22 -3.66 6.27 15.97
CA GLU A 22 -4.83 5.84 16.74
C GLU A 22 -5.75 7.01 17.11
N GLN A 23 -5.19 8.16 17.50
CA GLN A 23 -5.97 9.36 17.81
C GLN A 23 -6.62 9.95 16.56
N ALA A 24 -5.89 10.07 15.45
CA ALA A 24 -6.44 10.54 14.19
C ALA A 24 -7.50 9.59 13.62
N GLU A 25 -7.33 8.27 13.79
CA GLU A 25 -8.30 7.26 13.39
C GLU A 25 -9.56 7.32 14.26
N ALA A 26 -9.42 7.49 15.58
CA ALA A 26 -10.55 7.69 16.50
C ALA A 26 -11.32 8.99 16.21
N ASP A 27 -10.63 10.07 15.87
CA ASP A 27 -11.24 11.35 15.50
C ASP A 27 -11.90 11.30 14.11
N ALA A 28 -11.27 10.59 13.17
CA ALA A 28 -11.81 10.37 11.83
C ALA A 28 -13.00 9.42 11.81
N LEU A 29 -13.16 8.50 12.77
CA LEU A 29 -14.29 7.54 12.81
C LEU A 29 -15.62 8.16 13.27
N ARG A 30 -15.60 9.28 14.01
CA ARG A 30 -16.81 9.86 14.63
C ARG A 30 -17.89 10.37 13.66
N PRO A 31 -17.58 10.90 12.45
CA PRO A 31 -18.60 11.31 11.48
C PRO A 31 -18.89 10.31 10.35
N VAL A 32 -18.17 9.18 10.26
CA VAL A 32 -18.11 8.34 9.04
C VAL A 32 -19.28 7.38 8.89
N ALA A 33 -19.83 6.90 10.00
CA ALA A 33 -20.93 5.94 10.00
C ALA A 33 -22.24 6.48 9.40
N ALA A 34 -22.34 7.79 9.16
CA ALA A 34 -23.55 8.45 8.67
C ALA A 34 -23.56 8.71 7.14
N LEU A 35 -22.44 8.54 6.43
CA LEU A 35 -22.32 8.92 5.02
C LEU A 35 -22.50 7.70 4.11
N GLY A 36 -23.59 7.67 3.33
CA GLY A 36 -23.88 6.60 2.36
C GLY A 36 -22.86 6.47 1.22
N SER A 37 -21.99 7.46 1.04
CA SER A 37 -20.86 7.42 0.11
C SER A 37 -19.79 8.43 0.51
N TYR A 38 -18.52 8.11 0.24
CA TYR A 38 -17.36 8.97 0.43
C TYR A 38 -16.64 9.16 -0.90
N GLN A 39 -16.37 10.41 -1.28
CA GLN A 39 -15.75 10.74 -2.56
C GLN A 39 -14.61 11.73 -2.33
N VAL A 40 -13.48 11.50 -3.00
CA VAL A 40 -12.28 12.32 -2.90
C VAL A 40 -11.72 12.59 -4.28
N ASP A 41 -11.58 13.87 -4.58
CA ASP A 41 -11.01 14.35 -5.82
C ASP A 41 -9.48 14.38 -5.81
N ALA A 42 -8.90 14.48 -7.00
CA ALA A 42 -7.47 14.68 -7.12
C ALA A 42 -7.08 16.07 -6.62
N ARG A 43 -6.12 16.13 -5.70
CA ARG A 43 -5.58 17.40 -5.20
C ARG A 43 -4.91 18.16 -6.34
N ASN A 44 -5.28 19.43 -6.52
CA ASN A 44 -4.54 20.34 -7.39
C ASN A 44 -3.22 20.72 -6.72
N SER A 45 -2.17 19.93 -6.98
CA SER A 45 -0.85 20.17 -6.42
C SER A 45 -0.13 21.31 -7.18
N ALA A 46 0.55 22.18 -6.44
CA ALA A 46 1.45 23.18 -7.01
C ALA A 46 2.50 22.55 -7.94
N ALA A 47 2.87 21.29 -7.68
CA ALA A 47 3.76 20.50 -8.53
C ALA A 47 3.24 20.34 -9.97
N MET A 48 1.92 20.27 -10.19
CA MET A 48 1.36 20.23 -11.55
C MET A 48 1.62 21.54 -12.29
N TRP A 49 1.43 22.68 -11.62
CA TRP A 49 1.71 24.00 -12.20
C TRP A 49 3.21 24.20 -12.46
N VAL A 50 4.07 23.73 -11.56
CA VAL A 50 5.52 23.72 -11.77
C VAL A 50 5.87 22.87 -13.00
N LEU A 51 5.30 21.66 -13.12
CA LEU A 51 5.54 20.80 -14.28
C LEU A 51 5.11 21.45 -15.59
N ILE A 52 3.94 22.11 -15.62
CA ILE A 52 3.46 22.88 -16.78
C ILE A 52 4.45 24.02 -17.09
N GLY A 53 4.87 24.78 -16.08
CA GLY A 53 5.83 25.87 -16.25
C GLY A 53 7.17 25.40 -16.82
N VAL A 54 7.71 24.29 -16.31
CA VAL A 54 8.96 23.69 -16.82
C VAL A 54 8.80 23.20 -18.25
N PHE A 55 7.68 22.55 -18.59
CA PHE A 55 7.38 22.16 -19.98
C PHE A 55 7.36 23.37 -20.91
N VAL A 56 6.66 24.45 -20.53
CA VAL A 56 6.57 25.68 -21.32
C VAL A 56 7.96 26.31 -21.50
N MET A 57 8.77 26.36 -20.45
CA MET A 57 10.13 26.90 -20.50
C MET A 57 11.00 26.15 -21.53
N PHE A 58 10.98 24.82 -21.52
CA PHE A 58 11.75 24.03 -22.50
C PHE A 58 11.20 24.15 -23.92
N ALA A 59 9.88 24.23 -24.09
CA ALA A 59 9.27 24.46 -25.40
C ALA A 59 9.67 25.83 -25.98
N VAL A 60 9.71 26.88 -25.15
CA VAL A 60 10.17 28.22 -25.55
C VAL A 60 11.66 28.21 -25.88
N ALA A 61 12.50 27.59 -25.04
CA ALA A 61 13.94 27.48 -25.29
C ALA A 61 14.25 26.73 -26.60
N ALA A 62 13.50 25.66 -26.89
CA ALA A 62 13.59 24.97 -28.18
C ALA A 62 13.19 25.88 -29.34
N GLY A 63 12.10 26.65 -29.22
CA GLY A 63 11.69 27.62 -30.25
C GLY A 63 12.72 28.72 -30.50
N ILE A 64 13.40 29.22 -29.47
CA ILE A 64 14.49 30.20 -29.59
C ILE A 64 15.69 29.56 -30.31
N ALA A 65 16.09 28.34 -29.90
CA ALA A 65 17.19 27.62 -30.53
C ALA A 65 16.92 27.32 -32.02
N ALA A 66 15.68 26.99 -32.38
CA ALA A 66 15.25 26.80 -33.76
C ALA A 66 15.44 28.08 -34.59
N ARG A 67 15.02 29.24 -34.06
CA ARG A 67 15.20 30.55 -34.74
C ARG A 67 16.66 30.95 -34.87
N ALA A 68 17.49 30.57 -33.92
CA ALA A 68 18.94 30.84 -33.94
C ALA A 68 19.73 29.85 -34.82
N GLY A 69 19.08 28.85 -35.45
CA GLY A 69 19.77 27.83 -36.24
C GLY A 69 20.65 26.87 -35.42
N ASN A 70 20.53 26.87 -34.10
CA ASN A 70 21.33 26.01 -33.21
C ASN A 70 20.65 24.65 -33.04
N PHE A 71 20.91 23.75 -33.98
CA PHE A 71 20.32 22.40 -34.01
C PHE A 71 20.68 21.54 -32.78
N GLY A 72 21.85 21.75 -32.19
CA GLY A 72 22.27 21.07 -30.96
C GLY A 72 21.38 21.43 -29.77
N ALA A 73 21.19 22.73 -29.52
CA ALA A 73 20.29 23.20 -28.46
C ALA A 73 18.82 22.85 -28.74
N LEU A 74 18.39 22.93 -30.00
CA LEU A 74 17.03 22.55 -30.42
C LEU A 74 16.73 21.08 -30.10
N SER A 75 17.62 20.16 -30.45
CA SER A 75 17.42 18.73 -30.20
C SER A 75 17.36 18.42 -28.70
N GLY A 76 18.23 19.04 -27.89
CA GLY A 76 18.23 18.87 -26.43
C GLY A 76 16.96 19.39 -25.76
N TYR A 77 16.62 20.66 -25.97
CA TYR A 77 15.42 21.26 -25.38
C TYR A 77 14.12 20.69 -25.95
N GLY A 78 14.11 20.37 -27.24
CA GLY A 78 12.98 19.74 -27.91
C GLY A 78 12.69 18.34 -27.37
N ALA A 79 13.72 17.50 -27.18
CA ALA A 79 13.55 16.17 -26.60
C ALA A 79 13.01 16.24 -25.16
N LEU A 80 13.53 17.17 -24.34
CA LEU A 80 13.03 17.40 -22.98
C LEU A 80 11.59 17.90 -22.97
N ALA A 81 11.25 18.85 -23.84
CA ALA A 81 9.88 19.34 -23.98
C ALA A 81 8.92 18.22 -24.40
N LEU A 82 9.29 17.38 -25.36
CA LEU A 82 8.49 16.23 -25.77
C LEU A 82 8.31 15.21 -24.63
N MET A 83 9.37 14.89 -23.90
CA MET A 83 9.29 13.97 -22.76
C MET A 83 8.37 14.53 -21.66
N LEU A 84 8.52 15.80 -21.29
CA LEU A 84 7.69 16.45 -20.28
C LEU A 84 6.23 16.60 -20.75
N GLY A 85 6.01 16.95 -22.01
CA GLY A 85 4.69 17.04 -22.62
C GLY A 85 3.98 15.69 -22.63
N TRP A 86 4.71 14.60 -22.90
CA TRP A 86 4.19 13.24 -22.78
C TRP A 86 3.78 12.92 -21.34
N ILE A 87 4.65 13.18 -20.35
CA ILE A 87 4.35 12.94 -18.93
C ILE A 87 3.11 13.73 -18.51
N LEU A 88 3.04 15.01 -18.88
CA LEU A 88 1.91 15.88 -18.59
C LEU A 88 0.61 15.35 -19.24
N ALA A 89 0.67 14.90 -20.49
CA ALA A 89 -0.46 14.30 -21.18
C ALA A 89 -0.96 13.03 -20.46
N VAL A 90 -0.07 12.15 -19.98
CA VAL A 90 -0.45 10.96 -19.20
C VAL A 90 -1.12 11.36 -17.88
N ILE A 91 -0.55 12.33 -17.15
CA ILE A 91 -1.14 12.81 -15.88
C ILE A 91 -2.52 13.44 -16.12
N LEU A 92 -2.65 14.26 -17.16
CA LEU A 92 -3.93 14.88 -17.52
C LEU A 92 -4.94 13.85 -18.00
N GLN A 93 -4.55 12.81 -18.75
CA GLN A 93 -5.44 11.72 -19.12
C GLN A 93 -5.97 10.96 -17.89
N LEU A 94 -5.12 10.74 -16.88
CA LEU A 94 -5.55 10.14 -15.62
C LEU A 94 -6.55 11.02 -14.87
N ARG A 95 -6.39 12.36 -14.93
CA ARG A 95 -7.30 13.33 -14.30
C ARG A 95 -8.58 13.61 -15.09
N ARG A 96 -8.56 13.46 -16.42
CA ARG A 96 -9.71 13.72 -17.30
C ARG A 96 -10.77 12.62 -17.26
N ARG A 97 -10.55 11.51 -16.55
CA ARG A 97 -11.61 10.52 -16.33
C ARG A 97 -12.72 11.17 -15.51
N PRO A 98 -13.97 11.20 -16.00
CA PRO A 98 -15.06 11.83 -15.28
C PRO A 98 -15.31 11.10 -13.96
N GLY A 99 -15.36 11.87 -12.87
CA GLY A 99 -15.65 11.38 -11.52
C GLY A 99 -14.49 11.56 -10.53
N PRO A 100 -14.75 11.27 -9.25
CA PRO A 100 -13.78 11.40 -8.18
C PRO A 100 -12.60 10.42 -8.37
N MET A 101 -11.40 10.86 -7.95
CA MET A 101 -10.19 10.05 -8.04
C MET A 101 -10.29 8.78 -7.19
N LEU A 102 -10.97 8.89 -6.05
CA LEU A 102 -11.32 7.80 -5.16
C LEU A 102 -12.77 7.98 -4.70
N ALA A 103 -13.60 6.97 -4.89
CA ALA A 103 -14.94 6.90 -4.31
C ALA A 103 -15.10 5.57 -3.57
N MET A 104 -15.81 5.64 -2.46
CA MET A 104 -16.18 4.50 -1.63
C MET A 104 -17.68 4.59 -1.39
N ASP A 105 -18.37 3.49 -1.64
CA ASP A 105 -19.78 3.34 -1.27
C ASP A 105 -19.96 2.05 -0.47
N ALA A 106 -21.19 1.70 -0.10
CA ALA A 106 -21.45 0.48 0.67
C ALA A 106 -21.13 -0.83 -0.09
N ARG A 107 -20.93 -0.79 -1.42
CA ARG A 107 -20.76 -1.98 -2.27
C ARG A 107 -19.32 -2.17 -2.71
N GLU A 108 -18.64 -1.10 -3.08
CA GLU A 108 -17.34 -1.13 -3.73
C GLU A 108 -16.49 0.12 -3.49
N LEU A 109 -15.19 -0.07 -3.71
CA LEU A 109 -14.19 0.98 -3.83
C LEU A 109 -13.89 1.22 -5.30
N ARG A 110 -14.05 2.46 -5.74
CA ARG A 110 -13.74 2.92 -7.09
C ARG A 110 -12.52 3.82 -7.03
N HIS A 111 -11.52 3.52 -7.85
CA HIS A 111 -10.34 4.35 -7.98
C HIS A 111 -10.02 4.55 -9.46
N ALA A 112 -9.57 5.74 -9.85
CA ALA A 112 -9.37 6.09 -11.26
C ALA A 112 -8.41 5.15 -12.02
N GLN A 113 -7.50 4.47 -11.31
CA GLN A 113 -6.49 3.58 -11.90
C GLN A 113 -6.89 2.09 -11.94
N PHE A 114 -7.89 1.68 -11.18
CA PHE A 114 -8.30 0.28 -11.03
C PHE A 114 -9.73 0.08 -11.55
N ALA A 115 -10.10 -1.16 -11.84
CA ALA A 115 -11.52 -1.48 -11.98
C ALA A 115 -12.21 -1.36 -10.61
N PRO A 116 -13.54 -1.21 -10.55
CA PRO A 116 -14.28 -1.20 -9.28
C PRO A 116 -13.96 -2.46 -8.46
N ILE A 117 -13.68 -2.28 -7.17
CA ILE A 117 -13.27 -3.34 -6.23
C ILE A 117 -14.40 -3.54 -5.22
N PRO A 118 -15.19 -4.62 -5.33
CA PRO A 118 -16.21 -4.93 -4.34
C PRO A 118 -15.61 -5.13 -2.95
N TRP A 119 -16.24 -4.62 -1.90
CA TRP A 119 -15.74 -4.79 -0.52
C TRP A 119 -15.67 -6.26 -0.10
N ARG A 120 -16.57 -7.10 -0.61
CA ARG A 120 -16.55 -8.56 -0.40
C ARG A 120 -15.24 -9.22 -0.84
N ASP A 121 -14.56 -8.61 -1.81
CA ASP A 121 -13.31 -9.12 -2.38
C ASP A 121 -12.07 -8.59 -1.65
N VAL A 122 -12.25 -7.63 -0.75
CA VAL A 122 -11.20 -7.07 0.11
C VAL A 122 -11.05 -7.95 1.34
N ILE A 123 -9.90 -8.60 1.45
CA ILE A 123 -9.55 -9.51 2.55
C ILE A 123 -8.88 -8.80 3.72
N GLY A 124 -8.33 -7.61 3.48
CA GLY A 124 -7.54 -6.88 4.47
C GLY A 124 -7.24 -5.47 4.02
N LEU A 125 -7.04 -4.57 4.99
CA LEU A 125 -6.66 -3.19 4.79
C LEU A 125 -5.44 -2.89 5.65
N GLN A 126 -4.47 -2.17 5.08
CA GLN A 126 -3.31 -1.69 5.83
C GLN A 126 -2.97 -0.28 5.39
N PHE A 127 -2.79 0.61 6.37
CA PHE A 127 -2.25 1.94 6.15
C PHE A 127 -0.72 1.92 6.22
N LEU A 128 -0.06 2.38 5.16
CA LEU A 128 1.39 2.51 5.13
C LEU A 128 1.78 3.99 5.04
N LEU A 129 2.43 4.48 6.08
CA LEU A 129 3.04 5.81 6.10
C LEU A 129 4.56 5.68 5.95
N VAL A 130 5.11 6.15 4.84
CA VAL A 130 6.56 6.16 4.59
C VAL A 130 7.06 7.58 4.64
N GLU A 131 8.07 7.86 5.45
CA GLU A 131 8.77 9.13 5.38
C GLU A 131 9.85 9.09 4.29
N ARG A 132 9.75 9.97 3.30
CA ARG A 132 10.75 10.15 2.23
C ARG A 132 11.08 11.62 2.08
N HIS A 133 12.37 11.95 2.19
CA HIS A 133 12.88 13.31 2.04
C HIS A 133 12.16 14.34 2.93
N GLY A 134 11.85 13.96 4.18
CA GLY A 134 11.12 14.82 5.13
C GLY A 134 9.63 15.00 4.81
N GLN A 135 9.08 14.26 3.85
CA GLN A 135 7.65 14.23 3.55
C GLN A 135 7.05 12.87 3.86
N HIS A 136 5.87 12.88 4.49
CA HIS A 136 5.11 11.67 4.77
C HIS A 136 4.28 11.27 3.53
N GLN A 137 4.59 10.10 2.99
CA GLN A 137 3.89 9.48 1.88
C GLN A 137 2.96 8.38 2.42
N GLY A 138 1.67 8.69 2.53
CA GLY A 138 0.62 7.72 2.92
C GLY A 138 0.12 6.90 1.72
N SER A 139 0.03 5.59 1.88
CA SER A 139 -0.57 4.67 0.90
C SER A 139 -1.58 3.76 1.59
N LEU A 140 -2.72 3.53 0.95
CA LEU A 140 -3.68 2.52 1.35
C LEU A 140 -3.33 1.21 0.63
N LEU A 141 -3.01 0.18 1.39
CA LEU A 141 -2.78 -1.17 0.89
C LEU A 141 -4.06 -1.98 1.06
N LEU A 142 -4.56 -2.55 -0.03
CA LEU A 142 -5.71 -3.43 -0.02
C LEU A 142 -5.25 -4.85 -0.34
N GLY A 143 -5.48 -5.77 0.58
CA GLY A 143 -5.43 -7.19 0.27
C GLY A 143 -6.71 -7.56 -0.46
N VAL A 144 -6.60 -8.12 -1.67
CA VAL A 144 -7.78 -8.51 -2.47
C VAL A 144 -7.68 -9.93 -3.00
N ARG A 145 -8.84 -10.56 -3.19
CA ARG A 145 -8.97 -11.86 -3.88
C ARG A 145 -8.92 -11.66 -5.40
N ALA A 146 -8.21 -12.55 -6.09
CA ALA A 146 -8.06 -12.55 -7.54
C ALA A 146 -7.72 -11.15 -8.10
N PRO A 147 -6.61 -10.51 -7.67
CA PRO A 147 -6.30 -9.12 -7.99
C PRO A 147 -6.18 -8.81 -9.49
N ALA A 148 -5.89 -9.83 -10.31
CA ALA A 148 -5.71 -9.70 -11.76
C ALA A 148 -6.90 -9.04 -12.47
N ARG A 149 -8.13 -9.25 -11.97
CA ARG A 149 -9.35 -8.66 -12.55
C ARG A 149 -9.43 -7.14 -12.37
N PHE A 150 -8.84 -6.60 -11.30
CA PHE A 150 -8.92 -5.18 -10.95
C PHE A 150 -7.84 -4.33 -11.61
N ILE A 151 -6.71 -4.95 -11.98
CA ILE A 151 -5.61 -4.25 -12.65
C ILE A 151 -5.74 -4.21 -14.17
N ALA A 152 -6.74 -4.88 -14.75
CA ALA A 152 -6.93 -4.95 -16.20
C ALA A 152 -6.90 -3.55 -16.89
N PRO A 153 -7.67 -2.54 -16.42
CA PRO A 153 -7.71 -1.20 -17.05
C PRO A 153 -6.49 -0.32 -16.71
N THR A 154 -5.60 -0.77 -15.82
CA THR A 154 -4.48 0.02 -15.34
C THR A 154 -3.40 0.20 -16.44
N PRO A 155 -2.86 1.41 -16.65
CA PRO A 155 -1.78 1.65 -17.62
C PRO A 155 -0.55 0.77 -17.37
N TRP A 156 0.17 0.40 -18.43
CA TRP A 156 1.32 -0.50 -18.36
C TRP A 156 2.46 0.04 -17.48
N LEU A 157 2.66 1.36 -17.46
CA LEU A 157 3.66 2.03 -16.62
C LEU A 157 3.36 1.80 -15.13
N VAL A 158 2.10 1.98 -14.73
CA VAL A 158 1.64 1.75 -13.36
C VAL A 158 1.81 0.27 -13.01
N LYS A 159 1.44 -0.65 -13.91
CA LYS A 159 1.67 -2.09 -13.73
C LYS A 159 3.15 -2.43 -13.54
N THR A 160 4.05 -1.70 -14.19
CA THR A 160 5.49 -1.90 -14.05
C THR A 160 6.01 -1.32 -12.74
N ALA A 161 5.63 -0.08 -12.41
CA ALA A 161 6.06 0.63 -11.21
C ALA A 161 5.67 -0.11 -9.91
N TYR A 162 4.49 -0.72 -9.88
CA TYR A 162 3.99 -1.49 -8.74
C TYR A 162 4.23 -3.01 -8.86
N GLY A 163 4.94 -3.45 -9.91
CA GLY A 163 5.30 -4.85 -10.09
C GLY A 163 4.17 -5.79 -10.51
N TYR A 164 2.98 -5.30 -10.86
CA TYR A 164 1.81 -6.09 -11.26
C TYR A 164 1.94 -6.84 -12.61
N ARG A 165 3.01 -6.61 -13.36
CA ARG A 165 3.19 -7.20 -14.70
C ARG A 165 3.13 -8.73 -14.70
N HIS A 166 3.68 -9.39 -13.67
CA HIS A 166 3.74 -10.84 -13.60
C HIS A 166 2.37 -11.51 -13.37
N TRP A 167 1.37 -10.76 -12.88
CA TRP A 167 0.02 -11.29 -12.61
C TRP A 167 -0.76 -11.67 -13.87
N ARG A 168 -0.33 -11.24 -15.06
CA ARG A 168 -0.90 -11.71 -16.33
C ARG A 168 -0.51 -13.14 -16.65
N ILE A 169 0.67 -13.57 -16.21
CA ILE A 169 1.25 -14.88 -16.54
C ILE A 169 0.86 -15.89 -15.45
N SER A 170 0.92 -15.47 -14.20
CA SER A 170 0.52 -16.27 -13.05
C SER A 170 -0.36 -15.40 -12.14
N PRO A 171 -1.70 -15.43 -12.33
CA PRO A 171 -2.62 -14.65 -11.51
C PRO A 171 -2.64 -15.25 -10.10
N PRO A 172 -2.24 -14.48 -9.07
CA PRO A 172 -2.25 -15.01 -7.72
C PRO A 172 -3.69 -15.10 -7.18
N ALA A 173 -3.95 -16.02 -6.27
CA ALA A 173 -5.25 -16.12 -5.58
C ALA A 173 -5.52 -14.88 -4.72
N TYR A 174 -4.47 -14.32 -4.11
CA TYR A 174 -4.51 -13.11 -3.29
C TYR A 174 -3.38 -12.17 -3.70
N GLY A 175 -3.60 -10.86 -3.60
CA GLY A 175 -2.53 -9.90 -3.79
C GLY A 175 -2.86 -8.51 -3.29
N LYS A 176 -1.84 -7.65 -3.28
CA LYS A 176 -1.92 -6.29 -2.75
C LYS A 176 -2.14 -5.24 -3.83
N LEU A 177 -3.20 -4.45 -3.70
CA LEU A 177 -3.38 -3.24 -4.49
C LEU A 177 -2.91 -2.03 -3.66
N VAL A 178 -2.13 -1.17 -4.29
CA VAL A 178 -1.56 0.02 -3.65
C VAL A 178 -2.27 1.25 -4.20
N ILE A 179 -2.96 1.97 -3.33
CA ILE A 179 -3.58 3.27 -3.65
C ILE A 179 -2.74 4.37 -3.00
N PRO A 180 -1.97 5.16 -3.78
CA PRO A 180 -1.21 6.28 -3.24
C PRO A 180 -2.16 7.41 -2.84
N LEU A 181 -2.05 7.90 -1.60
CA LEU A 181 -2.98 8.89 -1.05
C LEU A 181 -2.48 10.33 -1.19
N GLN A 182 -1.21 10.56 -1.56
CA GLN A 182 -0.63 11.91 -1.64
C GLN A 182 -1.25 12.80 -2.73
N GLY A 183 -1.93 12.20 -3.70
CA GLY A 183 -2.61 12.89 -4.80
C GLY A 183 -4.06 13.22 -4.53
N LEU A 184 -4.59 12.89 -3.35
CA LEU A 184 -6.00 13.07 -2.99
C LEU A 184 -6.20 14.33 -2.15
N ASP A 185 -7.36 14.97 -2.29
CA ASP A 185 -7.74 16.16 -1.54
C ASP A 185 -8.35 15.84 -0.16
N ALA A 186 -7.86 14.77 0.47
CA ALA A 186 -8.25 14.35 1.81
C ALA A 186 -7.03 13.85 2.60
N PRO A 187 -7.03 13.97 3.93
CA PRO A 187 -6.00 13.38 4.77
C PRO A 187 -5.91 11.86 4.57
N PRO A 188 -4.71 11.28 4.45
CA PRO A 188 -4.55 9.84 4.24
C PRO A 188 -5.20 8.96 5.32
N GLN A 189 -5.21 9.42 6.57
CA GLN A 189 -5.82 8.74 7.70
C GLN A 189 -7.34 8.67 7.56
N ASP A 190 -7.97 9.76 7.15
CA ASP A 190 -9.42 9.83 6.95
C ASP A 190 -9.86 8.83 5.88
N VAL A 191 -9.11 8.74 4.78
CA VAL A 191 -9.38 7.78 3.71
C VAL A 191 -9.29 6.34 4.23
N HIS A 192 -8.31 6.02 5.08
CA HIS A 192 -8.19 4.70 5.70
C HIS A 192 -9.37 4.40 6.65
N ALA A 193 -9.74 5.36 7.51
CA ALA A 193 -10.85 5.20 8.44
C ALA A 193 -12.18 4.95 7.70
N HIS A 194 -12.43 5.68 6.60
CA HIS A 194 -13.60 5.45 5.74
C HIS A 194 -13.55 4.07 5.07
N ALA A 195 -12.40 3.67 4.51
CA ALA A 195 -12.26 2.35 3.91
C ALA A 195 -12.54 1.23 4.92
N LEU A 196 -12.04 1.36 6.14
CA LEU A 196 -12.29 0.40 7.21
C LEU A 196 -13.77 0.39 7.62
N ALA A 197 -14.40 1.55 7.76
CA ALA A 197 -15.81 1.66 8.10
C ALA A 197 -16.72 1.01 7.07
N PHE A 198 -16.54 1.29 5.77
CA PHE A 198 -17.29 0.64 4.70
C PHE A 198 -17.04 -0.86 4.66
N ARG A 199 -15.78 -1.30 4.84
CA ARG A 199 -15.46 -2.72 4.83
C ARG A 199 -16.12 -3.47 5.98
N LYS A 200 -16.20 -2.88 7.17
CA LYS A 200 -16.84 -3.48 8.36
C LYS A 200 -18.35 -3.66 8.22
N GLN A 201 -19.01 -2.91 7.33
CA GLN A 201 -20.44 -3.06 7.05
C GLN A 201 -20.77 -4.29 6.20
N VAL A 202 -19.76 -4.91 5.57
CA VAL A 202 -19.95 -6.03 4.65
C VAL A 202 -19.67 -7.34 5.36
N ASP A 203 -20.69 -8.20 5.41
CA ASP A 203 -20.62 -9.57 5.93
C ASP A 203 -19.84 -10.47 4.95
N ALA A 204 -18.52 -10.39 5.03
CA ALA A 204 -17.59 -11.19 4.26
C ALA A 204 -16.29 -11.38 5.07
N PRO A 205 -15.57 -12.51 4.90
CA PRO A 205 -14.35 -12.78 5.67
C PRO A 205 -13.31 -11.66 5.55
N PHE A 206 -12.87 -11.13 6.69
CA PHE A 206 -11.94 -10.00 6.80
C PHE A 206 -10.87 -10.29 7.83
N ILE A 207 -9.60 -10.09 7.47
CA ILE A 207 -8.47 -10.25 8.37
C ILE A 207 -8.07 -8.85 8.85
N GLU A 208 -8.44 -8.48 10.08
CA GLU A 208 -8.17 -7.14 10.63
C GLU A 208 -6.67 -6.81 10.69
N HIS A 209 -5.84 -7.82 10.97
CA HIS A 209 -4.39 -7.69 11.10
C HIS A 209 -3.65 -8.10 9.83
N TRP A 210 -4.32 -8.03 8.67
CA TRP A 210 -3.72 -8.34 7.39
C TRP A 210 -2.52 -7.42 7.11
N HIS A 211 -1.48 -7.99 6.51
CA HIS A 211 -0.33 -7.22 6.06
C HIS A 211 0.21 -7.77 4.74
N ASP A 212 0.89 -6.90 3.97
CA ASP A 212 1.46 -7.22 2.66
C ASP A 212 2.39 -8.46 2.66
N GLY A 213 3.02 -8.75 3.80
CA GLY A 213 3.88 -9.92 3.96
C GLY A 213 3.17 -11.28 4.04
N MET A 214 1.84 -11.35 4.19
CA MET A 214 1.12 -12.61 4.38
C MET A 214 1.10 -13.46 3.11
N THR A 215 1.38 -14.76 3.24
CA THR A 215 1.27 -15.71 2.12
C THR A 215 -0.18 -16.12 1.87
N ALA A 216 -0.45 -16.68 0.70
CA ALA A 216 -1.77 -17.24 0.40
C ALA A 216 -2.20 -18.30 1.43
N GLN A 217 -1.26 -19.16 1.85
CA GLN A 217 -1.50 -20.19 2.86
C GLN A 217 -1.83 -19.60 4.23
N GLU A 218 -1.18 -18.51 4.63
CA GLU A 218 -1.49 -17.81 5.88
C GLU A 218 -2.89 -17.20 5.85
N ILE A 219 -3.26 -16.59 4.72
CA ILE A 219 -4.59 -16.01 4.50
C ILE A 219 -5.67 -17.11 4.55
N ASP A 220 -5.46 -18.21 3.84
CA ASP A 220 -6.39 -19.35 3.85
C ASP A 220 -6.51 -19.98 5.24
N THR A 221 -5.40 -20.05 5.98
CA THR A 221 -5.41 -20.58 7.36
C THR A 221 -6.16 -19.64 8.30
N ALA A 222 -5.97 -18.32 8.18
CA ALA A 222 -6.71 -17.34 8.97
C ALA A 222 -8.22 -17.46 8.73
N PHE A 223 -8.66 -17.54 7.48
CA PHE A 223 -10.08 -17.74 7.17
C PHE A 223 -10.64 -19.06 7.69
N ALA A 224 -9.86 -20.14 7.63
CA ALA A 224 -10.27 -21.42 8.17
C ALA A 224 -10.38 -21.39 9.71
N MET A 225 -9.50 -20.64 10.39
CA MET A 225 -9.59 -20.43 11.84
C MET A 225 -10.83 -19.61 12.21
N ASP A 226 -11.08 -18.50 11.53
CA ASP A 226 -12.25 -17.65 11.79
C ASP A 226 -13.55 -18.43 11.62
N ALA A 227 -13.66 -19.22 10.54
CA ALA A 227 -14.83 -20.07 10.31
C ALA A 227 -15.00 -21.15 11.40
N LEU A 228 -13.91 -21.66 11.96
CA LEU A 228 -13.95 -22.65 13.04
C LEU A 228 -14.34 -22.02 14.38
N LEU A 229 -13.83 -20.82 14.69
CA LEU A 229 -14.24 -20.04 15.86
C LEU A 229 -15.72 -19.66 15.77
N GLU A 230 -16.20 -19.25 14.60
CA GLU A 230 -17.61 -18.96 14.39
C GLU A 230 -18.49 -20.20 14.58
N LYS A 231 -18.03 -21.37 14.10
CA LYS A 231 -18.70 -22.64 14.39
C LYS A 231 -18.73 -22.92 15.90
N MET A 232 -17.64 -22.67 16.63
CA MET A 232 -17.59 -22.85 18.09
C MET A 232 -18.54 -21.92 18.82
N ASP A 233 -18.62 -20.65 18.43
CA ASP A 233 -19.49 -19.66 19.10
C ASP A 233 -20.99 -19.97 18.90
N ARG A 234 -21.34 -20.64 17.79
CA ARG A 234 -22.71 -21.10 17.52
C ARG A 234 -23.12 -22.33 18.34
N LEU A 235 -22.16 -23.06 18.90
CA LEU A 235 -22.44 -24.21 19.76
C LEU A 235 -22.87 -23.72 21.15
N GLU A 236 -24.17 -23.81 21.45
CA GLU A 236 -24.67 -23.45 22.78
C GLU A 236 -24.00 -24.32 23.87
N PRO A 237 -23.58 -23.74 25.01
CA PRO A 237 -22.84 -24.45 26.08
C PRO A 237 -23.55 -25.62 26.76
N GLY A 238 -24.73 -26.05 26.29
CA GLY A 238 -25.52 -27.12 26.91
C GLY A 238 -26.37 -27.96 25.97
N HIS A 239 -26.27 -27.79 24.64
CA HIS A 239 -27.08 -28.54 23.66
C HIS A 239 -26.27 -29.11 22.49
N SER A 240 -24.94 -29.05 22.56
CA SER A 240 -24.09 -29.48 21.46
C SER A 240 -23.98 -31.01 21.43
N PRO A 241 -24.47 -31.70 20.39
CA PRO A 241 -24.32 -33.14 20.27
C PRO A 241 -22.84 -33.52 20.21
N GLU A 242 -22.43 -34.59 20.89
CA GLU A 242 -21.03 -35.07 20.95
C GLU A 242 -20.39 -35.19 19.56
N ALA A 243 -21.19 -35.56 18.55
CA ALA A 243 -20.75 -35.65 17.15
C ALA A 243 -20.27 -34.31 16.56
N GLU A 244 -20.87 -33.18 16.94
CA GLU A 244 -20.46 -31.85 16.47
C GLU A 244 -19.14 -31.44 17.13
N LEU A 245 -18.98 -31.68 18.43
CA LEU A 245 -17.73 -31.44 19.15
C LEU A 245 -16.58 -32.31 18.61
N GLU A 246 -16.82 -33.59 18.30
CA GLU A 246 -15.84 -34.45 17.66
C GLU A 246 -15.47 -34.01 16.24
N SER A 247 -16.44 -33.49 15.48
CA SER A 247 -16.18 -32.95 14.14
C SER A 247 -15.30 -31.70 14.21
N LEU A 248 -15.57 -30.83 15.18
CA LEU A 248 -14.85 -29.57 15.37
C LEU A 248 -13.44 -29.83 15.89
N ASN A 249 -13.27 -30.78 16.82
CA ASN A 249 -11.96 -31.24 17.26
C ASN A 249 -11.14 -31.85 16.11
N ARG A 250 -11.77 -32.64 15.22
CA ARG A 250 -11.10 -33.16 14.01
C ARG A 250 -10.67 -32.05 13.06
N GLU A 251 -11.52 -31.07 12.80
CA GLU A 251 -11.16 -29.91 11.96
C GLU A 251 -10.00 -29.11 12.57
N MET A 252 -10.01 -28.89 13.90
CA MET A 252 -8.94 -28.21 14.62
C MET A 252 -7.61 -28.97 14.56
N LEU A 253 -7.64 -30.30 14.78
CA LEU A 253 -6.46 -31.16 14.67
C LEU A 253 -5.90 -31.19 13.24
N ALA A 254 -6.77 -31.14 12.23
CA ALA A 254 -6.36 -31.06 10.83
C ALA A 254 -5.72 -29.70 10.47
N LEU A 255 -6.13 -28.61 11.13
CA LEU A 255 -5.58 -27.26 10.91
C LEU A 255 -4.26 -27.02 11.65
N ALA A 256 -4.05 -27.66 12.80
CA ALA A 256 -2.87 -27.52 13.64
C ALA A 256 -1.51 -27.62 12.89
N PRO A 257 -1.26 -28.58 11.99
CA PRO A 257 0.00 -28.63 11.24
C PRO A 257 0.19 -27.40 10.33
N ARG A 258 -0.88 -26.91 9.69
CA ARG A 258 -0.80 -25.70 8.84
C ARG A 258 -0.48 -24.45 9.64
N MET A 259 -1.06 -24.31 10.84
CA MET A 259 -0.73 -23.22 11.76
C MET A 259 0.74 -23.27 12.20
N ARG A 260 1.26 -24.47 12.52
CA ARG A 260 2.68 -24.64 12.88
C ARG A 260 3.60 -24.27 11.71
N GLU A 261 3.24 -24.65 10.50
CA GLU A 261 4.00 -24.28 9.31
C GLU A 261 3.98 -22.75 9.07
N CYS A 262 2.80 -22.12 9.16
CA CYS A 262 2.65 -20.67 9.01
C CYS A 262 3.48 -19.90 10.04
N THR A 263 3.41 -20.29 11.32
CA THR A 263 4.20 -19.68 12.39
C THR A 263 5.70 -19.85 12.18
N GLN A 264 6.16 -21.03 11.73
CA GLN A 264 7.57 -21.26 11.38
C GLN A 264 8.01 -20.39 10.19
N LEU A 265 7.19 -20.26 9.16
CA LEU A 265 7.47 -19.41 8.00
C LEU A 265 7.52 -17.93 8.36
N ALA A 266 6.64 -17.47 9.24
CA ALA A 266 6.64 -16.11 9.78
C ALA A 266 7.93 -15.83 10.56
N LEU A 267 8.32 -16.74 11.47
CA LEU A 267 9.58 -16.64 12.22
C LEU A 267 10.81 -16.67 11.31
N ALA A 268 10.81 -17.53 10.28
CA ALA A 268 11.90 -17.60 9.31
C ALA A 268 12.05 -16.29 8.52
N ARG A 269 10.94 -15.66 8.11
CA ARG A 269 10.93 -14.33 7.48
C ARG A 269 11.50 -13.27 8.41
N GLN A 270 11.04 -13.23 9.66
CA GLN A 270 11.54 -12.28 10.65
C GLN A 270 13.07 -12.41 10.85
N ARG A 271 13.57 -13.65 10.98
CA ARG A 271 15.03 -13.91 11.08
C ARG A 271 15.79 -13.44 9.85
N ARG A 272 15.25 -13.65 8.64
CA ARG A 272 15.88 -13.17 7.39
C ARG A 272 15.96 -11.65 7.35
N THR A 273 14.89 -10.95 7.73
CA THR A 273 14.87 -9.48 7.77
C THR A 273 15.89 -8.93 8.76
N VAL A 274 15.92 -9.49 9.99
CA VAL A 274 16.91 -9.12 11.01
C VAL A 274 18.32 -9.37 10.53
N ARG A 275 18.59 -10.52 9.91
CA ARG A 275 19.91 -10.85 9.36
C ARG A 275 20.33 -9.90 8.23
N ASN A 276 19.41 -9.53 7.34
CA ASN A 276 19.69 -8.58 6.27
C ASN A 276 19.96 -7.17 6.82
N ALA A 277 19.21 -6.75 7.83
CA ALA A 277 19.47 -5.48 8.53
C ALA A 277 20.86 -5.48 9.18
N TRP A 278 21.27 -6.58 9.83
CA TRP A 278 22.62 -6.73 10.37
C TRP A 278 23.71 -6.67 9.30
N ARG A 279 23.50 -7.28 8.13
CA ARG A 279 24.44 -7.21 7.00
C ARG A 279 24.61 -5.78 6.50
N LEU A 280 23.51 -5.02 6.38
CA LEU A 280 23.55 -3.63 5.96
C LEU A 280 24.26 -2.76 7.00
N LEU A 281 23.99 -2.97 8.30
CA LEU A 281 24.70 -2.31 9.39
C LEU A 281 26.20 -2.59 9.34
N ALA A 282 26.60 -3.86 9.22
CA ALA A 282 28.00 -4.26 9.13
C ALA A 282 28.70 -3.62 7.91
N ALA A 283 28.04 -3.59 6.75
CA ALA A 283 28.56 -2.93 5.56
C ALA A 283 28.73 -1.42 5.76
N THR A 284 27.78 -0.77 6.44
CA THR A 284 27.84 0.67 6.72
C THR A 284 28.97 1.02 7.70
N VAL A 285 29.17 0.19 8.73
CA VAL A 285 30.27 0.34 9.70
C VAL A 285 31.61 0.10 9.00
N ALA A 286 31.74 -0.96 8.20
CA ALA A 286 32.97 -1.25 7.45
C ALA A 286 33.31 -0.11 6.48
N GLY A 287 32.32 0.43 5.76
CA GLY A 287 32.49 1.59 4.90
C GLY A 287 32.95 2.84 5.67
N SER A 288 32.36 3.11 6.83
CA SER A 288 32.75 4.23 7.68
C SER A 288 34.19 4.11 8.21
N VAL A 289 34.59 2.90 8.63
CA VAL A 289 35.96 2.62 9.08
C VAL A 289 36.97 2.79 7.96
N LEU A 290 36.64 2.33 6.74
CA LEU A 290 37.50 2.49 5.57
C LEU A 290 37.72 3.97 5.22
N VAL A 291 36.66 4.78 5.25
CA VAL A 291 36.74 6.23 4.99
C VAL A 291 37.58 6.95 6.05
N LEU A 292 37.40 6.59 7.33
CA LEU A 292 38.21 7.14 8.43
C LEU A 292 39.69 6.75 8.29
N TRP A 293 39.96 5.50 7.93
CA TRP A 293 41.33 5.02 7.74
C TRP A 293 42.03 5.77 6.60
N LEU A 294 41.37 5.92 5.44
CA LEU A 294 41.89 6.67 4.29
C LEU A 294 42.16 8.15 4.61
N LYS A 295 41.42 8.75 5.54
CA LYS A 295 41.62 10.15 5.96
C LYS A 295 42.79 10.33 6.94
N ILE A 296 43.21 9.26 7.64
CA ILE A 296 44.33 9.29 8.59
C ILE A 296 45.65 8.94 7.88
N SER A 297 45.60 8.13 6.82
CA SER A 297 46.78 7.65 6.10
C SER A 297 47.21 8.48 4.88
N GLY A 298 46.47 9.54 4.53
CA GLY A 298 46.81 10.50 3.48
C GLY A 298 47.01 11.90 4.05
#